data_AF-A0A3C1NID3-F1
#
_entry.id   AF-A0A3C1NID3-F1
#
_cell.length_a   1.000
_cell.length_b   1.000
_cell.length_c   1.000
_cell.angle_alpha   90.00
_cell.angle_beta   90.00
_cell.angle_gamma   90.00
#
_symmetry.space_group_name_H-M   'P 1'
#
loop_
_entity.id
_entity.type
_entity.pdbx_description
1 polymer ?
#
loop_
_entity_poly.entity_id
_entity_poly.type
_entity_poly.pdbx_seq_one_letter_code
_entity_poly.pdbx_strand_id
1 'polypeptide(L)' 'MADFYRDLVAILREHGCKLVRQGKGSHEIWFSPVNERYVTVPMDRRHGGC' A
#
# COMPACT_ATOMS: atom_id res chain seq x y z
N MET A 1 -8.43 -14.72 -5.08
CA MET A 1 -8.56 -13.99 -3.81
C MET A 1 -7.52 -12.90 -3.77
N ALA A 2 -7.78 -11.74 -4.39
CA ALA A 2 -6.72 -10.72 -4.58
C ALA A 2 -7.26 -9.28 -4.68
N ASP A 3 -8.23 -8.92 -3.83
CA ASP A 3 -8.69 -7.53 -3.69
C ASP A 3 -8.31 -6.90 -2.35
N PHE A 4 -7.58 -7.62 -1.48
CA PHE A 4 -7.20 -7.10 -0.15
C PHE A 4 -6.40 -5.80 -0.23
N TYR A 5 -5.57 -5.65 -1.26
CA TYR A 5 -4.83 -4.41 -1.51
C TYR A 5 -5.78 -3.24 -1.86
N ARG A 6 -6.86 -3.51 -2.60
CA ARG A 6 -7.81 -2.49 -3.05
C ARG A 6 -8.62 -1.95 -1.87
N ASP A 7 -9.11 -2.85 -1.02
CA ASP A 7 -9.80 -2.49 0.23
C ASP A 7 -8.86 -1.76 1.20
N LEU A 8 -7.61 -2.25 1.35
CA LEU A 8 -6.61 -1.59 2.19
C LEU A 8 -6.31 -0.17 1.72
N VAL A 9 -6.14 0.05 0.42
CA VAL A 9 -5.92 1.39 -0.16
C VAL A 9 -7.14 2.29 0.02
N ALA A 10 -8.35 1.76 -0.08
CA ALA A 10 -9.57 2.52 0.19
C ALA A 10 -9.61 3.00 1.64
N ILE A 11 -9.36 2.11 2.61
CA ILE A 11 -9.30 2.44 4.05
C ILE A 11 -8.18 3.46 4.32
N LEU A 12 -7.00 3.28 3.74
CA LEU A 12 -5.87 4.22 3.88
C LEU A 12 -6.25 5.62 3.40
N ARG A 13 -6.93 5.73 2.24
CA ARG A 13 -7.38 7.02 1.71
C ARG A 13 -8.47 7.65 2.56
N GLU A 14 -9.41 6.86 3.06
CA GLU A 14 -10.48 7.33 3.94
C GLU A 14 -9.92 7.90 5.26
N HIS A 15 -8.87 7.28 5.79
CA HIS A 15 -8.13 7.80 6.95
C HIS A 15 -7.13 8.94 6.64
N GLY A 16 -7.08 9.42 5.39
CA GLY A 16 -6.19 10.52 4.99
C GLY A 16 -4.72 10.15 4.88
N CYS A 17 -4.38 8.85 4.82
CA CYS A 17 -3.01 8.40 4.55
C CYS A 17 -2.58 8.82 3.14
N LYS A 18 -1.34 9.28 3.02
CA LYS A 18 -0.79 9.78 1.75
C LYS A 18 0.24 8.81 1.21
N LEU A 19 0.13 8.45 -0.07
CA LEU A 19 1.19 7.71 -0.76
C LEU A 19 2.42 8.62 -0.86
N VAL A 20 3.52 8.23 -0.21
CA VAL A 20 4.78 8.99 -0.21
C VAL A 20 5.58 8.66 -1.45
N ARG A 21 5.76 7.35 -1.70
CA ARG A 21 6.50 6.86 -2.87
C ARG A 21 6.12 5.42 -3.16
N GLN A 22 6.14 5.08 -4.45
CA GLN A 22 6.19 3.68 -4.88
C GLN A 22 7.63 3.19 -4.78
N GLY A 23 7.84 2.10 -4.04
CA GLY A 23 9.12 1.42 -3.99
C GLY A 23 9.45 0.77 -5.33
N LYS A 24 10.73 0.40 -5.52
CA LYS A 24 11.18 -0.28 -6.75
C LYS A 24 10.58 -1.70 -6.76
N GLY A 25 9.48 -1.90 -7.48
CA GLY A 25 8.79 -3.18 -7.64
C GLY A 25 7.35 -3.17 -7.12
N SER A 26 7.02 -4.19 -6.33
CA SER A 26 5.67 -4.55 -5.85
C SER A 26 5.34 -3.97 -4.47
N HIS A 27 5.94 -2.84 -4.08
CA HIS A 27 5.76 -2.25 -2.74
C HIS A 27 5.50 -0.76 -2.82
N GLU A 28 4.60 -0.27 -1.97
CA GLU A 28 4.26 1.14 -1.81
C GLU A 28 4.55 1.61 -0.40
N ILE A 29 4.98 2.86 -0.25
CA ILE A 29 5.19 3.48 1.05
C ILE A 29 4.14 4.56 1.24
N TRP A 30 3.30 4.34 2.24
CA TRP A 30 2.22 5.23 2.66
C TRP A 30 2.62 5.92 3.97
N PHE A 31 2.25 7.18 4.14
CA PHE A 31 2.40 7.91 5.39
C PHE A 31 1.04 8.01 6.06
N SER A 32 0.99 7.53 7.31
CA SER A 32 -0.19 7.65 8.15
C SER A 32 -0.07 8.90 9.02
N PRO A 33 -0.93 9.92 8.83
CA PRO A 33 -0.95 11.09 9.70
C PRO A 33 -1.52 10.77 11.09
N VAL A 34 -2.27 9.68 11.24
CA VAL A 34 -2.89 9.28 12.51
C VAL A 34 -1.83 8.89 13.55
N ASN A 35 -0.75 8.25 13.10
CA ASN A 35 0.33 7.76 13.97
C ASN A 35 1.69 8.35 13.60
N GLU A 36 1.74 9.29 12.65
CA GLU A 36 2.97 9.87 12.07
C GLU A 36 4.00 8.82 11.63
N ARG A 37 3.51 7.69 11.11
CA ARG A 37 4.33 6.53 10.75
C ARG A 37 4.26 6.21 9.27
N TYR A 38 5.36 5.68 8.76
CA TYR A 38 5.45 5.14 7.41
C TYR A 38 5.01 3.67 7.43
N VAL A 39 4.12 3.32 6.51
CA VAL A 39 3.55 1.99 6.33
C VAL A 39 3.94 1.49 4.96
N THR A 40 4.57 0.32 4.90
CA THR A 40 4.92 -0.31 3.63
C THR A 40 3.80 -1.28 3.26
N VAL A 41 3.11 -1.01 2.15
CA VAL A 41 2.03 -1.84 1.64
C VAL A 41 2.58 -2.69 0.48
N PRO A 42 2.60 -4.02 0.60
CA PRO A 42 2.92 -4.89 -0.52
C PRO A 42 1.75 -4.90 -1.50
N MET A 43 2.01 -4.49 -2.73
CA MET A 43 1.13 -4.71 -3.87
C MET A 43 1.50 -6.06 -4.46
N ASP A 44 0.84 -7.14 -4.05
CA ASP A 44 1.09 -8.48 -4.63
C ASP A 44 0.75 -8.47 -6.13
N ARG A 45 1.73 -8.08 -6.95
CA ARG A 45 1.79 -8.47 -8.36
C ARG A 45 2.35 -9.86 -8.33
N ARG A 46 1.44 -10.83 -8.22
CA ARG A 46 1.74 -12.27 -8.28
C ARG A 46 2.98 -12.53 -9.13
N HIS A 47 3.91 -13.26 -8.52
CA HIS A 47 4.96 -13.99 -9.19
C HIS A 47 4.39 -14.65 -10.45
N GLY A 48 4.68 -14.06 -11.61
CA GLY A 48 4.77 -14.80 -12.86
C GLY A 48 6.06 -15.58 -12.78
N GLY A 49 6.02 -16.72 -12.09
CA GLY A 49 7.06 -17.73 -12.23
C GLY A 49 7.03 -18.24 -13.66
N CYS A 50 8.16 -18.11 -14.35
CA CYS A 50 8.62 -19.09 -15.33
C CYS A 50 10.15 -19.04 -15.37
#